data_AF-A0A6N6RVV4-F1
#
_entry.id   AF-A0A6N6RVV4-F1
#
_cell.length_a   1.000
_cell.length_b   1.000
_cell.length_c   1.000
_cell.angle_alpha   90.00
_cell.angle_beta   90.00
_cell.angle_gamma   90.00
#
_symmetry.space_group_name_H-M   'P 1'
#
loop_
_entity.id
_entity.type
_entity.pdbx_description
1 polymer ?
#
loop_
_entity_poly.entity_id
_entity_poly.type
_entity_poly.pdbx_seq_one_letter_code
_entity_poly.pdbx_strand_id
1 'polypeptide(L)'
;MRLEVQCKDRLGLTRELLDILASQNIDLRDIEINKAGLIYLNFPEVAFDEFSQLMAKIRRIESVIDVRKIPFLPSERRNMELLAVLSTLPDPVFAINLKGKIDNANQAVASLFNVDTEALIGELASVLLPNFNVMYWFEESRVRQRESMDIEGMNYVMEIMPVYITDDDNTSILASAVVIIKPAMDSTLARPFIPESSNLGFEHFVGSSTKYKTLISQAKKLSDIDQSLLIQGETGTGKEMLARACHNASIRSGKAFMVVNCAAMPDDVAETELFGYAPGAFPNMPEGKKGIIEQADGGTVFFDEISEMSPLLQIKLLRFIQDGNFRRVGEEKEIHVDVGIIGASKKELLELVEQGVFREDLYYRLNVLFLEIPPLRERPSDIATLFEFFVAQLCKELSIVKPSISEEVYEYLRSYSWPGNVRQLKSSTLKALTQMDRNQLETSHFMLPISEAKTVSMMDINVDGTLDEIMKSYESMILTGLYGDFPSSRKLAKRLGVSHTAIANKLRDYGIGKK
;
A
#
# COMPACT_ATOMS: atom_id res chain seq x y z
N MET A 1 47.01 9.26 -12.81
CA MET A 1 46.86 10.56 -12.13
C MET A 1 45.74 11.34 -12.80
N ARG A 2 44.94 12.09 -12.04
CA ARG A 2 43.78 12.82 -12.57
C ARG A 2 43.87 14.29 -12.22
N LEU A 3 43.56 15.15 -13.19
CA LEU A 3 43.59 16.60 -13.06
C LEU A 3 42.23 17.19 -13.39
N GLU A 4 41.89 18.26 -12.67
CA GLU A 4 40.85 19.20 -13.03
C GLU A 4 41.52 20.51 -13.43
N VAL A 5 41.24 20.98 -14.64
CA VAL A 5 41.68 22.25 -15.20
C VAL A 5 40.45 23.13 -15.34
N GLN A 6 40.40 24.20 -14.53
CA GLN A 6 39.37 25.22 -14.65
C GLN A 6 39.83 26.28 -15.64
N CYS A 7 39.02 26.54 -16.64
CA CYS A 7 39.39 27.42 -17.74
C CYS A 7 38.19 28.18 -18.31
N LYS A 8 38.47 29.33 -18.92
CA LYS A 8 37.48 30.01 -19.76
C LYS A 8 37.41 29.26 -21.10
N ASP A 9 36.19 28.90 -21.49
CA ASP A 9 35.95 28.16 -22.73
C ASP A 9 36.47 28.96 -23.93
N ARG A 10 37.36 28.34 -24.71
CA ARG A 10 37.88 28.89 -25.97
C ARG A 10 38.28 27.78 -26.93
N LEU A 11 38.14 28.09 -28.21
CA LEU A 11 38.63 27.24 -29.29
C LEU A 11 40.15 27.03 -29.17
N GLY A 12 40.60 25.78 -29.28
CA GLY A 12 42.01 25.39 -29.27
C GLY A 12 42.60 25.09 -27.89
N LEU A 13 41.87 25.34 -26.79
CA LEU A 13 42.38 25.07 -25.44
C LEU A 13 42.70 23.59 -25.19
N THR A 14 41.83 22.69 -25.63
CA THR A 14 42.03 21.24 -25.53
C THR A 14 43.27 20.79 -26.29
N ARG A 15 43.52 21.36 -27.47
CA ARG A 15 44.73 21.10 -28.26
C ARG A 15 45.99 21.53 -27.53
N GLU A 16 46.01 22.73 -26.93
CA GLU A 16 47.18 23.20 -26.18
C GLU A 16 47.49 22.34 -24.95
N LEU A 17 46.45 21.84 -24.26
CA LEU A 17 46.63 20.90 -23.15
C LEU A 17 47.22 19.57 -23.64
N LEU A 18 46.75 19.05 -24.77
CA LEU A 18 47.28 17.83 -25.39
C LEU A 18 48.71 18.01 -25.88
N ASP A 19 49.05 19.15 -26.49
CA ASP A 19 50.40 19.47 -26.95
C ASP A 19 51.39 19.53 -25.78
N ILE A 20 50.96 20.06 -24.62
CA ILE A 20 51.78 20.06 -23.39
C ILE A 20 52.02 18.63 -22.89
N LEU A 21 51.00 17.79 -22.84
CA LEU A 21 51.13 16.38 -22.43
C LEU A 21 52.05 15.61 -23.38
N ALA A 22 51.86 15.79 -24.69
CA ALA A 22 52.70 15.19 -25.73
C ALA A 22 54.16 15.66 -25.63
N SER A 23 54.41 16.95 -25.35
CA SER A 23 55.76 17.49 -25.16
C SER A 23 56.52 16.87 -23.98
N GLN A 24 55.81 16.23 -23.05
CA GLN A 24 56.34 15.56 -21.87
C GLN A 24 56.29 14.03 -22.00
N ASN A 25 55.94 13.47 -23.16
CA ASN A 25 55.72 12.04 -23.37
C ASN A 25 54.69 11.42 -22.40
N ILE A 26 53.69 12.19 -21.99
CA ILE A 26 52.61 11.70 -21.12
C ILE A 26 51.44 11.25 -21.98
N ASP A 27 51.11 9.97 -21.92
CA ASP A 27 49.99 9.39 -22.65
C ASP A 27 48.64 9.71 -21.98
N LEU A 28 47.64 10.08 -22.77
CA LEU A 28 46.31 10.44 -22.28
C LEU A 28 45.43 9.18 -22.29
N ARG A 29 44.89 8.84 -21.12
CA ARG A 29 43.94 7.73 -20.98
C ARG A 29 42.50 8.18 -21.21
N ASP A 30 42.15 9.38 -20.73
CA ASP A 30 40.79 9.90 -20.84
C ASP A 30 40.77 11.44 -20.73
N ILE A 31 39.78 12.07 -21.37
CA ILE A 31 39.52 13.51 -21.31
C ILE A 31 38.03 13.79 -21.29
N GLU A 32 37.60 14.55 -20.28
CA GLU A 32 36.21 15.01 -20.16
C GLU A 32 36.14 16.53 -20.22
N ILE A 33 35.16 17.06 -20.95
CA ILE A 33 34.92 18.49 -21.07
C ILE A 33 33.49 18.76 -20.61
N ASN A 34 33.35 19.63 -19.62
CA ASN A 34 32.04 20.07 -19.14
C ASN A 34 31.69 21.43 -19.75
N LYS A 35 30.40 21.65 -20.07
CA LYS A 35 29.83 22.92 -20.56
C LYS A 35 30.09 24.12 -19.62
N ALA A 36 30.52 23.87 -18.38
CA ALA A 36 30.93 24.89 -17.40
C ALA A 36 32.41 25.34 -17.52
N GLY A 37 33.16 24.92 -18.54
CA GLY A 37 34.57 25.30 -18.71
C GLY A 37 35.54 24.52 -17.80
N LEU A 38 35.18 23.29 -17.43
CA LEU A 38 36.04 22.39 -16.68
C LEU A 38 36.54 21.27 -17.61
N ILE A 39 37.85 21.10 -17.69
CA ILE A 39 38.49 20.02 -18.43
C ILE A 39 39.11 19.06 -17.43
N TYR A 40 38.79 17.78 -17.55
CA TYR A 40 39.35 16.72 -16.73
C TYR A 40 40.27 15.85 -17.56
N LEU A 41 41.45 15.52 -17.02
CA LEU A 41 42.47 14.74 -17.71
C LEU A 41 42.83 13.53 -16.86
N ASN A 42 42.94 12.36 -17.49
CA ASN A 42 43.46 11.15 -16.88
C ASN A 42 44.64 10.62 -17.68
N PHE A 43 45.74 10.35 -17.00
CA PHE A 43 47.00 9.87 -17.57
C PHE A 43 47.71 8.97 -16.54
N PRO A 44 48.81 8.27 -16.89
CA PRO A 44 49.59 7.48 -15.93
C PRO A 44 50.09 8.29 -14.73
N GLU A 45 50.60 7.60 -13.72
CA GLU A 45 51.28 8.27 -12.61
C GLU A 45 52.68 8.74 -13.05
N VAL A 46 53.01 10.00 -12.75
CA VAL A 46 54.26 10.66 -13.14
C VAL A 46 55.04 11.09 -11.91
N ALA A 47 56.36 11.19 -12.04
CA ALA A 47 57.23 11.62 -10.95
C ALA A 47 56.89 13.05 -10.50
N PHE A 48 57.16 13.36 -9.23
CA PHE A 48 56.80 14.64 -8.62
C PHE A 48 57.37 15.85 -9.39
N ASP A 49 58.62 15.76 -9.85
CA ASP A 49 59.30 16.85 -10.56
C ASP A 49 58.67 17.12 -11.93
N GLU A 50 58.36 16.07 -12.69
CA GLU A 50 57.67 16.15 -13.98
C GLU A 50 56.25 16.68 -13.80
N PHE A 51 55.55 16.23 -12.76
CA PHE A 51 54.21 16.70 -12.41
C PHE A 51 54.20 18.18 -12.04
N SER A 52 55.17 18.65 -11.26
CA SER A 52 55.31 20.05 -10.87
C SER A 52 55.55 20.95 -12.09
N GLN A 53 56.42 20.50 -13.02
CA GLN A 53 56.65 21.21 -14.28
C GLN A 53 55.41 21.22 -15.19
N LEU A 54 54.67 20.12 -15.25
CA LEU A 54 53.42 20.01 -15.99
C LEU A 54 52.38 21.02 -15.46
N MET A 55 52.15 21.05 -14.14
CA MET A 55 51.22 21.98 -13.51
C MET A 55 51.62 23.44 -13.76
N ALA A 56 52.91 23.77 -13.71
CA ALA A 56 53.41 25.11 -14.01
C ALA A 56 53.19 25.51 -15.49
N LYS A 57 53.37 24.58 -16.44
CA LYS A 57 53.11 24.82 -17.86
C LYS A 57 51.61 25.01 -18.14
N ILE A 58 50.75 24.18 -17.56
CA ILE A 58 49.29 24.29 -17.74
C ILE A 58 48.77 25.62 -17.18
N ARG A 59 49.25 26.06 -16.01
CA ARG A 59 48.88 27.36 -15.42
C ARG A 59 49.36 28.59 -16.20
N ARG A 60 50.33 28.43 -17.12
CA ARG A 60 50.80 29.54 -17.98
C ARG A 60 49.89 29.78 -19.19
N ILE A 61 48.96 28.88 -19.47
CA ILE A 61 47.95 29.10 -20.50
C ILE A 61 47.03 30.24 -20.02
N GLU A 62 46.90 31.29 -20.83
CA GLU A 62 46.17 32.52 -20.47
C GLU A 62 44.71 32.29 -20.03
N SER A 63 44.09 31.22 -20.51
CA SER A 63 42.69 30.88 -20.24
C SER A 63 42.49 29.94 -19.06
N VAL A 64 43.55 29.43 -18.46
CA VAL A 64 43.49 28.54 -17.29
C VAL A 64 43.44 29.38 -16.02
N ILE A 65 42.39 29.19 -15.24
CA ILE A 65 42.14 29.88 -13.97
C ILE A 65 42.80 29.11 -12.82
N ASP A 66 42.60 27.80 -12.80
CA ASP A 66 43.17 26.92 -11.78
C ASP A 66 43.42 25.51 -12.33
N VAL A 67 44.37 24.81 -11.71
CA VAL A 67 44.63 23.38 -11.96
C VAL A 67 44.87 22.70 -10.63
N ARG A 68 44.15 21.61 -10.40
CA ARG A 68 44.28 20.80 -9.19
C ARG A 68 44.22 19.30 -9.49
N LYS A 69 44.85 18.52 -8.61
CA LYS A 69 44.76 17.05 -8.63
C LYS A 69 43.43 16.64 -8.01
N ILE A 70 42.74 15.71 -8.66
CA ILE A 70 41.50 15.12 -8.16
C ILE A 70 41.67 13.61 -7.93
N PRO A 71 40.92 13.02 -7.00
CA PRO A 71 41.00 11.59 -6.72
C PRO A 71 40.40 10.71 -7.84
N PHE A 72 39.30 11.16 -8.44
CA PHE A 72 38.50 10.46 -9.46
C PHE A 72 37.98 11.47 -10.48
N LEU A 73 37.76 11.02 -11.72
CA LEU A 73 37.04 11.82 -12.71
C LEU A 73 35.54 11.90 -12.36
N PRO A 74 34.83 12.95 -12.81
CA PRO A 74 33.38 13.02 -12.65
C PRO A 74 32.64 11.84 -13.27
N SER A 75 33.03 11.37 -14.47
CA SER A 75 32.41 10.18 -15.07
C SER A 75 32.71 8.91 -14.28
N GLU A 76 33.95 8.70 -13.81
CA GLU A 76 34.33 7.55 -12.97
C GLU A 76 33.46 7.50 -11.71
N ARG A 77 33.32 8.64 -11.02
CA ARG A 77 32.46 8.76 -9.84
C ARG A 77 31.00 8.49 -10.17
N ARG A 78 30.46 9.14 -11.20
CA ARG A 78 29.06 9.01 -11.59
C ARG A 78 28.74 7.58 -12.00
N ASN A 79 29.65 6.91 -12.72
CA ASN A 79 29.50 5.51 -13.10
C ASN A 79 29.52 4.60 -11.86
N MET A 80 30.46 4.81 -10.93
CA MET A 80 30.48 4.08 -9.65
C MET A 80 29.21 4.31 -8.82
N GLU A 81 28.68 5.53 -8.77
CA GLU A 81 27.42 5.85 -8.08
C GLU A 81 26.25 5.10 -8.74
N LEU A 82 26.17 5.08 -10.07
CA LEU A 82 25.14 4.34 -10.81
C LEU A 82 25.27 2.82 -10.61
N LEU A 83 26.48 2.27 -10.66
CA LEU A 83 26.73 0.85 -10.38
C LEU A 83 26.35 0.48 -8.94
N ALA A 84 26.68 1.33 -7.97
CA ALA A 84 26.29 1.15 -6.58
C ALA A 84 24.77 1.13 -6.45
N VAL A 85 24.07 2.09 -7.05
CA VAL A 85 22.60 2.12 -7.07
C VAL A 85 22.04 0.84 -7.69
N LEU A 86 22.52 0.45 -8.88
CA LEU A 86 22.07 -0.77 -9.57
C LEU A 86 22.29 -2.02 -8.72
N SER A 87 23.45 -2.13 -8.04
CA SER A 87 23.78 -3.26 -7.17
C SER A 87 22.87 -3.36 -5.93
N THR A 88 22.36 -2.23 -5.43
CA THR A 88 21.45 -2.18 -4.28
C THR A 88 19.99 -2.42 -4.62
N LEU A 89 19.63 -2.45 -5.91
CA LEU A 89 18.24 -2.69 -6.31
C LEU A 89 17.82 -4.13 -5.94
N PRO A 90 16.64 -4.31 -5.34
CA PRO A 90 16.15 -5.63 -4.94
C PRO A 90 15.71 -6.49 -6.14
N ASP A 91 15.25 -5.84 -7.20
CA ASP A 91 14.78 -6.52 -8.41
C ASP A 91 15.96 -6.86 -9.33
N PRO A 92 15.99 -8.04 -9.97
CA PRO A 92 16.96 -8.36 -11.02
C PRO A 92 16.88 -7.38 -12.20
N VAL A 93 17.99 -6.69 -12.48
CA VAL A 93 18.11 -5.72 -13.58
C VAL A 93 19.39 -5.97 -14.37
N PHE A 94 19.30 -6.01 -15.69
CA PHE A 94 20.45 -6.09 -16.58
C PHE A 94 20.23 -5.32 -17.89
N ALA A 95 21.32 -4.93 -18.54
CA ALA A 95 21.34 -4.19 -19.79
C ALA A 95 21.84 -5.08 -20.94
N ILE A 96 21.25 -4.93 -22.12
CA ILE A 96 21.59 -5.67 -23.33
C ILE A 96 21.97 -4.69 -24.44
N ASN A 97 23.12 -4.90 -25.08
CA ASN A 97 23.52 -4.11 -26.24
C ASN A 97 22.78 -4.53 -27.52
N LEU A 98 22.95 -3.74 -28.58
CA LEU A 98 22.35 -3.99 -29.90
C LEU A 98 22.79 -5.31 -30.57
N LYS A 99 23.84 -5.97 -30.05
CA LYS A 99 24.27 -7.31 -30.52
C LYS A 99 23.62 -8.44 -29.71
N GLY A 100 22.70 -8.12 -28.81
CA GLY A 100 22.02 -9.10 -27.95
C GLY A 100 22.90 -9.64 -26.81
N LYS A 101 24.00 -8.97 -26.46
CA LYS A 101 24.89 -9.37 -25.36
C LYS A 101 24.64 -8.55 -24.10
N ILE A 102 24.84 -9.15 -22.94
CA ILE A 102 24.67 -8.50 -21.64
C ILE A 102 25.85 -7.56 -21.38
N ASP A 103 25.58 -6.28 -21.20
CA ASP A 103 26.60 -5.26 -20.90
C ASP A 103 26.80 -5.08 -19.39
N ASN A 104 25.73 -5.17 -18.61
CA ASN A 104 25.72 -4.98 -17.16
C ASN A 104 24.61 -5.80 -16.52
N ALA A 105 24.81 -6.28 -15.30
CA ALA A 105 23.80 -6.95 -14.48
C ALA A 105 24.02 -6.63 -13.00
N ASN A 106 22.94 -6.55 -12.22
CA ASN A 106 23.04 -6.37 -10.77
C ASN A 106 23.13 -7.70 -10.01
N GLN A 107 23.38 -7.62 -8.70
CA GLN A 107 23.55 -8.79 -7.84
C GLN A 107 22.27 -9.64 -7.71
N ALA A 108 21.09 -9.04 -7.90
CA ALA A 108 19.82 -9.76 -7.90
C ALA A 108 19.70 -10.71 -9.11
N VAL A 109 20.28 -10.39 -10.26
CA VAL A 109 20.38 -11.32 -11.41
C VAL A 109 21.25 -12.52 -11.06
N ALA A 110 22.42 -12.29 -10.46
CA ALA A 110 23.29 -13.38 -10.01
C ALA A 110 22.60 -14.31 -9.01
N SER A 111 21.85 -13.73 -8.07
CA SER A 111 21.09 -14.48 -7.07
C SER A 111 19.95 -15.29 -7.69
N LEU A 112 19.25 -14.73 -8.69
CA LEU A 112 18.11 -15.38 -9.33
C LEU A 112 18.52 -16.55 -10.24
N PHE A 113 19.59 -16.40 -11.01
CA PHE A 113 20.05 -17.42 -11.95
C PHE A 113 21.17 -18.31 -11.39
N ASN A 114 21.62 -18.05 -10.17
CA ASN A 114 22.73 -18.74 -9.52
C ASN A 114 24.02 -18.73 -10.38
N VAL A 115 24.33 -17.56 -10.95
CA VAL A 115 25.51 -17.33 -11.81
C VAL A 115 26.29 -16.12 -11.29
N ASP A 116 27.60 -16.10 -11.47
CA ASP A 116 28.41 -14.92 -11.17
C ASP A 116 28.13 -13.78 -12.17
N THR A 117 27.95 -12.55 -11.67
CA THR A 117 27.74 -11.37 -12.52
C THR A 117 28.89 -11.13 -13.50
N GLU A 118 30.13 -11.39 -13.08
CA GLU A 118 31.30 -11.18 -13.96
C GLU A 118 31.33 -12.16 -15.14
N ALA A 119 30.80 -13.37 -14.94
CA ALA A 119 30.69 -14.39 -15.98
C ALA A 119 29.55 -14.12 -16.98
N LEU A 120 28.57 -13.29 -16.60
CA LEU A 120 27.44 -12.94 -17.46
C LEU A 120 27.76 -11.80 -18.45
N ILE A 121 28.73 -10.94 -18.12
CA ILE A 121 29.08 -9.80 -18.97
C ILE A 121 29.70 -10.30 -20.28
N GLY A 122 29.11 -9.90 -21.41
CA GLY A 122 29.55 -10.29 -22.76
C GLY A 122 28.91 -11.56 -23.32
N GLU A 123 28.17 -12.31 -22.50
CA GLU A 123 27.36 -13.46 -22.92
C GLU A 123 26.08 -13.04 -23.63
N LEU A 124 25.49 -13.96 -24.40
CA LEU A 124 24.22 -13.72 -25.10
C LEU A 124 23.06 -13.66 -24.10
N ALA A 125 22.17 -12.69 -24.27
CA ALA A 125 20.99 -12.53 -23.43
C ALA A 125 20.05 -13.75 -23.47
N SER A 126 20.12 -14.58 -24.52
CA SER A 126 19.41 -15.85 -24.63
C SER A 126 19.75 -16.85 -23.52
N VAL A 127 20.91 -16.71 -22.87
CA VAL A 127 21.30 -17.53 -21.72
C VAL A 127 20.35 -17.28 -20.54
N LEU A 128 19.94 -16.02 -20.33
CA LEU A 128 18.97 -15.64 -19.29
C LEU A 128 17.53 -15.69 -19.79
N LEU A 129 17.32 -15.42 -21.09
CA LEU A 129 16.02 -15.28 -21.72
C LEU A 129 15.84 -16.29 -22.88
N PRO A 130 15.75 -17.61 -22.60
CA PRO A 130 15.72 -18.63 -23.64
C PRO A 130 14.48 -18.55 -24.55
N ASN A 131 13.36 -18.06 -24.02
CA ASN A 131 12.07 -18.00 -24.72
C ASN A 131 11.77 -16.63 -25.34
N PHE A 132 12.72 -15.69 -25.32
CA PHE A 132 12.52 -14.34 -25.85
C PHE A 132 13.59 -13.96 -26.88
N ASN A 133 13.14 -13.58 -28.07
CA ASN A 133 14.04 -13.16 -29.14
C ASN A 133 14.35 -11.66 -29.07
N VAL A 134 15.45 -11.33 -28.39
CA VAL A 134 15.90 -9.94 -28.21
C VAL A 134 16.24 -9.27 -29.55
N MET A 135 16.79 -10.00 -30.52
CA MET A 135 17.16 -9.43 -31.83
C MET A 135 15.92 -9.01 -32.62
N TYR A 136 14.90 -9.86 -32.63
CA TYR A 136 13.61 -9.53 -33.23
C TYR A 136 12.97 -8.30 -32.57
N TRP A 137 13.05 -8.21 -31.24
CA TRP A 137 12.51 -7.07 -30.51
C TRP A 137 13.21 -5.75 -30.85
N PHE A 138 14.54 -5.78 -31.05
CA PHE A 138 15.31 -4.63 -31.52
C PHE A 138 14.95 -4.20 -32.94
N GLU A 139 14.49 -5.11 -33.79
CA GLU A 139 14.14 -4.81 -35.18
C GLU A 139 12.71 -4.27 -35.33
N GLU A 140 11.75 -4.88 -34.64
CA GLU A 140 10.32 -4.69 -34.97
C GLU A 140 9.54 -3.84 -33.96
N SER A 141 9.73 -4.05 -32.66
CA SER A 141 8.85 -3.48 -31.64
C SER A 141 9.42 -2.22 -31.01
N ARG A 142 10.68 -2.23 -30.56
CA ARG A 142 11.39 -1.08 -29.93
C ARG A 142 10.53 -0.28 -28.93
N VAL A 143 9.58 -0.93 -28.29
CA VAL A 143 8.63 -0.40 -27.31
C VAL A 143 8.71 -1.29 -26.09
N ARG A 144 8.43 -0.71 -24.92
CA ARG A 144 8.36 -1.43 -23.65
C ARG A 144 7.45 -2.65 -23.79
N GLN A 145 7.99 -3.84 -23.57
CA GLN A 145 7.28 -5.11 -23.67
C GLN A 145 7.40 -5.89 -22.37
N ARG A 146 6.31 -6.57 -22.01
CA ARG A 146 6.22 -7.45 -20.85
C ARG A 146 5.97 -8.87 -21.29
N GLU A 147 6.71 -9.81 -20.74
CA GLU A 147 6.56 -11.24 -21.01
C GLU A 147 6.62 -12.02 -19.70
N SER A 148 5.80 -13.06 -19.61
CA SER A 148 5.87 -14.01 -18.51
C SER A 148 6.97 -15.03 -18.77
N MET A 149 7.69 -15.41 -17.73
CA MET A 149 8.76 -16.39 -17.80
C MET A 149 8.73 -17.32 -16.58
N ASP A 150 9.08 -18.58 -16.79
CA ASP A 150 9.26 -19.57 -15.73
C ASP A 150 10.75 -19.73 -15.44
N ILE A 151 11.15 -19.49 -14.19
CA ILE A 151 12.52 -19.71 -13.70
C ILE A 151 12.42 -20.66 -12.51
N GLU A 152 13.03 -21.84 -12.62
CA GLU A 152 13.04 -22.89 -11.58
C GLU A 152 11.63 -23.26 -11.02
N GLY A 153 10.59 -23.16 -11.85
CA GLY A 153 9.20 -23.46 -11.48
C GLY A 153 8.47 -22.34 -10.74
N MET A 154 9.07 -21.15 -10.62
CA MET A 154 8.41 -19.94 -10.18
C MET A 154 8.14 -19.02 -11.37
N ASN A 155 6.95 -18.40 -11.37
CA ASN A 155 6.55 -17.44 -12.39
C ASN A 155 7.25 -16.09 -12.14
N TYR A 156 7.78 -15.50 -13.19
CA TYR A 156 8.36 -14.16 -13.23
C TYR A 156 7.74 -13.37 -14.37
N VAL A 157 7.71 -12.04 -14.23
CA VAL A 157 7.42 -11.12 -15.32
C VAL A 157 8.69 -10.37 -15.65
N MET A 158 9.14 -10.48 -16.90
CA MET A 158 10.20 -9.64 -17.42
C MET A 158 9.61 -8.43 -18.15
N GLU A 159 10.23 -7.27 -17.97
CA GLU A 159 9.93 -6.03 -18.68
C GLU A 159 11.19 -5.56 -19.39
N ILE A 160 11.17 -5.53 -20.72
CA ILE A 160 12.25 -5.01 -21.55
C ILE A 160 11.89 -3.60 -22.03
N MET A 161 12.83 -2.66 -21.95
CA MET A 161 12.64 -1.27 -22.36
C MET A 161 13.82 -0.75 -23.19
N PRO A 162 13.54 0.00 -24.27
CA PRO A 162 14.59 0.57 -25.12
C PRO A 162 15.24 1.77 -24.45
N VAL A 163 16.54 1.91 -24.62
CA VAL A 163 17.31 3.07 -24.20
C VAL A 163 17.74 3.84 -25.44
N TYR A 164 17.30 5.10 -25.52
CA TYR A 164 17.66 6.00 -26.60
C TYR A 164 18.68 7.02 -26.11
N ILE A 165 19.66 7.34 -26.96
CA ILE A 165 20.57 8.46 -26.78
C ILE A 165 20.15 9.52 -27.81
N THR A 166 19.89 10.73 -27.34
CA THR A 166 19.62 11.90 -28.19
C THR A 166 20.93 12.54 -28.60
N ASP A 167 21.15 12.67 -29.90
CA ASP A 167 22.28 13.43 -30.45
C ASP A 167 22.00 14.95 -30.40
N ASP A 168 23.03 15.78 -30.65
CA ASP A 168 22.93 17.25 -30.67
C ASP A 168 21.92 17.77 -31.70
N ASP A 169 21.65 16.98 -32.76
CA ASP A 169 20.61 17.25 -33.76
C ASP A 169 19.19 16.82 -33.32
N ASN A 170 19.00 16.50 -32.03
CA ASN A 170 17.72 16.08 -31.43
C ASN A 170 17.14 14.78 -32.03
N THR A 171 18.00 13.96 -32.64
CA THR A 171 17.62 12.65 -33.17
C THR A 171 17.85 11.57 -32.11
N SER A 172 16.82 10.80 -31.80
CA SER A 172 16.88 9.70 -30.83
C SER A 172 17.38 8.43 -31.50
N ILE A 173 18.60 8.00 -31.16
CA ILE A 173 19.21 6.78 -31.66
C ILE A 173 19.10 5.70 -30.59
N LEU A 174 18.63 4.51 -30.96
CA LEU A 174 18.56 3.38 -30.04
C LEU A 174 19.97 2.93 -29.67
N ALA A 175 20.28 2.91 -28.38
CA ALA A 175 21.60 2.58 -27.87
C ALA A 175 21.65 1.19 -27.22
N SER A 176 20.62 0.80 -26.47
CA SER A 176 20.58 -0.48 -25.76
C SER A 176 19.16 -0.82 -25.31
N ALA A 177 19.01 -1.95 -24.60
CA ALA A 177 17.80 -2.29 -23.86
C ALA A 177 18.14 -2.51 -22.39
N VAL A 178 17.19 -2.23 -21.50
CA VAL A 178 17.24 -2.62 -20.09
C VAL A 178 16.13 -3.61 -19.83
N VAL A 179 16.46 -4.69 -19.13
CA VAL A 179 15.52 -5.73 -18.69
C VAL A 179 15.43 -5.70 -17.18
N ILE A 180 14.20 -5.72 -16.68
CA ILE A 180 13.87 -5.87 -15.27
C ILE A 180 13.05 -7.14 -15.13
N ILE A 181 13.46 -8.05 -14.24
CA ILE A 181 12.70 -9.25 -13.91
C ILE A 181 12.11 -9.05 -12.52
N LYS A 182 10.80 -9.27 -12.40
CA LYS A 182 10.12 -9.26 -11.11
C LYS A 182 9.49 -10.61 -10.89
N PRO A 183 9.46 -11.13 -9.65
CA PRO A 183 8.60 -12.25 -9.33
C PRO A 183 7.21 -11.92 -9.87
N ALA A 184 6.62 -12.84 -10.61
CA ALA A 184 5.18 -12.82 -10.79
C ALA A 184 4.66 -13.24 -9.42
N MET A 185 4.63 -12.27 -8.51
CA MET A 185 3.76 -12.38 -7.37
C MET A 185 2.41 -12.76 -7.97
N ASP A 186 1.90 -13.95 -7.60
CA ASP A 186 0.47 -14.08 -7.42
C ASP A 186 0.01 -12.77 -6.81
N SER A 187 -0.89 -12.10 -7.51
CA SER A 187 -1.41 -10.73 -7.34
C SER A 187 -1.95 -10.41 -5.94
N THR A 188 -1.14 -10.65 -4.92
CA THR A 188 -1.51 -10.68 -3.50
C THR A 188 -0.73 -9.65 -2.70
N LEU A 189 0.44 -9.14 -3.15
CA LEU A 189 1.23 -8.20 -2.34
C LEU A 189 1.84 -6.99 -3.07
N ALA A 190 1.65 -6.83 -4.37
CA ALA A 190 1.67 -5.52 -5.02
C ALA A 190 0.34 -5.39 -5.77
N ARG A 191 -0.49 -4.40 -5.42
CA ARG A 191 -1.69 -4.04 -6.19
C ARG A 191 -1.24 -3.11 -7.33
N PRO A 192 -0.97 -3.60 -8.56
CA PRO A 192 -1.41 -2.84 -9.71
C PRO A 192 -2.94 -2.83 -9.64
N PHE A 193 -3.54 -1.77 -10.14
CA PHE A 193 -4.96 -1.71 -10.41
C PHE A 193 -5.44 -3.03 -11.03
N ILE A 194 -6.09 -3.87 -10.22
CA ILE A 194 -6.84 -5.02 -10.70
C ILE A 194 -8.06 -4.38 -11.37
N PRO A 195 -8.32 -4.56 -12.68
CA PRO A 195 -9.71 -4.65 -13.08
C PRO A 195 -10.21 -5.92 -12.38
N GLU A 196 -10.81 -5.77 -11.20
CA GLU A 196 -11.43 -6.89 -10.51
C GLU A 196 -12.50 -7.49 -11.43
N SER A 197 -12.09 -8.45 -12.24
CA SER A 197 -12.92 -9.55 -12.69
C SER A 197 -12.63 -10.78 -11.83
N SER A 198 -12.28 -10.58 -10.55
CA SER A 198 -12.96 -11.41 -9.56
C SER A 198 -14.40 -10.92 -9.58
N ASN A 199 -15.29 -11.67 -10.22
CA ASN A 199 -16.73 -11.53 -10.02
C ASN A 199 -17.02 -11.81 -8.54
N LEU A 200 -16.66 -10.87 -7.65
CA LEU A 200 -17.05 -10.83 -6.25
C LEU A 200 -18.54 -10.51 -6.27
N GLY A 201 -19.33 -11.51 -6.63
CA GLY A 201 -20.77 -11.44 -6.54
C GLY A 201 -21.20 -11.59 -5.09
N PHE A 202 -22.50 -11.45 -4.86
CA PHE A 202 -23.11 -11.69 -3.56
C PHE A 202 -22.90 -13.12 -3.02
N GLU A 203 -22.34 -14.04 -3.82
CA GLU A 203 -22.01 -15.43 -3.45
C GLU A 203 -20.91 -15.53 -2.39
N HIS A 204 -20.05 -14.52 -2.28
CA HIS A 204 -18.98 -14.48 -1.28
C HIS A 204 -19.43 -13.95 0.09
N PHE A 205 -20.69 -13.50 0.21
CA PHE A 205 -21.25 -12.97 1.45
C PHE A 205 -21.82 -14.12 2.27
N VAL A 206 -21.00 -14.67 3.16
CA VAL A 206 -21.36 -15.79 4.01
C VAL A 206 -21.96 -15.26 5.32
N GLY A 207 -23.25 -15.51 5.53
CA GLY A 207 -23.90 -15.22 6.81
C GLY A 207 -25.23 -15.94 7.00
N SER A 208 -25.47 -16.32 8.24
CA SER A 208 -26.63 -17.07 8.71
C SER A 208 -27.73 -16.17 9.29
N SER A 209 -27.34 -15.00 9.81
CA SER A 209 -28.20 -14.03 10.49
C SER A 209 -29.28 -13.48 9.55
N THR A 210 -30.50 -13.38 10.07
CA THR A 210 -31.65 -12.80 9.34
C THR A 210 -31.38 -11.36 8.93
N LYS A 211 -30.80 -10.54 9.82
CA LYS A 211 -30.42 -9.15 9.53
C LYS A 211 -29.49 -9.07 8.32
N TYR A 212 -28.48 -9.93 8.25
CA TYR A 212 -27.52 -9.90 7.16
C TYR A 212 -28.11 -10.42 5.85
N LYS A 213 -28.93 -11.48 5.89
CA LYS A 213 -29.64 -11.96 4.69
C LYS A 213 -30.57 -10.88 4.11
N THR A 214 -31.27 -10.14 4.97
CA THR A 214 -32.11 -9.02 4.54
C THR A 214 -31.28 -7.92 3.89
N LEU A 215 -30.13 -7.57 4.48
CA LEU A 215 -29.19 -6.60 3.90
C LEU A 215 -28.72 -7.01 2.52
N ILE A 216 -28.31 -8.27 2.33
CA ILE A 216 -27.85 -8.78 1.03
C ILE A 216 -28.98 -8.78 0.00
N SER A 217 -30.20 -9.13 0.41
CA SER A 217 -31.39 -9.05 -0.45
C SER A 217 -31.73 -7.62 -0.85
N GLN A 218 -31.61 -6.66 0.07
CA GLN A 218 -31.78 -5.24 -0.22
C GLN A 218 -30.68 -4.75 -1.16
N ALA A 219 -29.41 -5.07 -0.88
CA ALA A 219 -28.28 -4.67 -1.72
C ALA A 219 -28.44 -5.14 -3.17
N LYS A 220 -28.90 -6.38 -3.38
CA LYS A 220 -29.22 -6.92 -4.72
C LYS A 220 -30.33 -6.14 -5.45
N LYS A 221 -31.33 -5.65 -4.74
CA LYS A 221 -32.41 -4.85 -5.35
C LYS A 221 -31.96 -3.43 -5.68
N LEU A 222 -31.11 -2.87 -4.81
CA LEU A 222 -30.60 -1.52 -4.97
C LEU A 222 -29.53 -1.44 -6.06
N SER A 223 -28.79 -2.54 -6.33
CA SER A 223 -27.76 -2.57 -7.38
C SER A 223 -28.30 -2.38 -8.81
N ASP A 224 -29.58 -2.69 -9.04
CA ASP A 224 -30.24 -2.49 -10.34
C ASP A 224 -30.62 -1.02 -10.58
N ILE A 225 -30.59 -0.19 -9.54
CA ILE A 225 -31.00 1.22 -9.59
C ILE A 225 -29.77 2.08 -9.84
N ASP A 226 -29.75 2.80 -10.96
CA ASP A 226 -28.67 3.71 -11.33
C ASP A 226 -28.78 5.06 -10.58
N GLN A 227 -28.54 5.01 -9.26
CA GLN A 227 -28.55 6.15 -8.34
C GLN A 227 -27.41 6.02 -7.31
N SER A 228 -27.06 7.13 -6.66
CA SER A 228 -26.06 7.15 -5.59
C SER A 228 -26.41 6.21 -4.45
N LEU A 229 -25.47 5.36 -4.04
CA LEU A 229 -25.61 4.42 -2.92
C LEU A 229 -24.67 4.79 -1.78
N LEU A 230 -25.21 5.05 -0.59
CA LEU A 230 -24.44 5.26 0.63
C LEU A 230 -24.42 3.98 1.48
N ILE A 231 -23.22 3.50 1.79
CA ILE A 231 -22.97 2.34 2.63
C ILE A 231 -22.38 2.80 3.97
N GLN A 232 -23.17 2.69 5.03
CA GLN A 232 -22.74 2.99 6.38
C GLN A 232 -22.31 1.72 7.12
N GLY A 233 -21.25 1.81 7.91
CA GLY A 233 -20.85 0.72 8.79
C GLY A 233 -19.45 0.88 9.33
N GLU A 234 -19.16 0.16 10.42
CA GLU A 234 -17.87 0.26 11.09
C GLU A 234 -16.67 -0.17 10.24
N THR A 235 -15.47 0.16 10.70
CA THR A 235 -14.23 -0.29 10.05
C THR A 235 -14.16 -1.82 10.09
N GLY A 236 -13.80 -2.43 8.96
CA GLY A 236 -13.61 -3.88 8.88
C GLY A 236 -14.90 -4.70 8.73
N THR A 237 -16.06 -4.10 8.46
CA THR A 237 -17.33 -4.81 8.17
C THR A 237 -17.46 -5.29 6.72
N GLY A 238 -16.57 -4.87 5.82
CA GLY A 238 -16.57 -5.28 4.40
C GLY A 238 -17.32 -4.34 3.45
N LYS A 239 -17.36 -3.03 3.73
CA LYS A 239 -18.02 -2.02 2.88
C LYS A 239 -17.55 -2.05 1.42
N GLU A 240 -16.24 -2.11 1.18
CA GLU A 240 -15.68 -2.19 -0.18
C GLU A 240 -16.15 -3.45 -0.92
N MET A 241 -16.16 -4.61 -0.25
CA MET A 241 -16.68 -5.84 -0.85
C MET A 241 -18.15 -5.69 -1.23
N LEU A 242 -18.97 -5.08 -0.37
CA LEU A 242 -20.39 -4.88 -0.66
C LEU A 242 -20.59 -3.94 -1.85
N ALA A 243 -19.81 -2.86 -1.93
CA ALA A 243 -19.82 -1.95 -3.07
C ALA A 243 -19.45 -2.64 -4.39
N ARG A 244 -18.41 -3.49 -4.37
CA ARG A 244 -18.00 -4.31 -5.52
C ARG A 244 -19.09 -5.29 -5.95
N ALA A 245 -19.75 -5.95 -4.98
CA ALA A 245 -20.87 -6.84 -5.28
C ALA A 245 -22.07 -6.08 -5.89
N CYS A 246 -22.38 -4.88 -5.39
CA CYS A 246 -23.40 -4.03 -5.99
C CYS A 246 -23.02 -3.62 -7.43
N HIS A 247 -21.77 -3.22 -7.68
CA HIS A 247 -21.30 -2.89 -9.03
C HIS A 247 -21.42 -4.09 -9.98
N ASN A 248 -20.98 -5.27 -9.55
CA ASN A 248 -21.03 -6.51 -10.33
C ASN A 248 -22.45 -6.96 -10.64
N ALA A 249 -23.43 -6.61 -9.81
CA ALA A 249 -24.84 -6.88 -10.05
C ALA A 249 -25.55 -5.78 -10.86
N SER A 250 -24.92 -4.61 -11.03
CA SER A 250 -25.52 -3.48 -11.73
C SER A 250 -25.42 -3.58 -13.25
N ILE A 251 -26.12 -2.67 -13.95
CA ILE A 251 -26.00 -2.45 -15.39
C ILE A 251 -24.57 -2.05 -15.83
N ARG A 252 -23.72 -1.59 -14.89
CA ARG A 252 -22.35 -1.15 -15.15
C ARG A 252 -21.29 -2.22 -14.84
N SER A 253 -21.68 -3.46 -14.57
CA SER A 253 -20.79 -4.58 -14.17
C SER A 253 -19.67 -4.91 -15.16
N GLY A 254 -19.83 -4.60 -16.45
CA GLY A 254 -18.79 -4.78 -17.47
C GLY A 254 -17.83 -3.60 -17.63
N LYS A 255 -17.90 -2.60 -16.75
CA LYS A 255 -17.16 -1.33 -16.84
C LYS A 255 -16.20 -1.17 -15.66
N ALA A 256 -15.43 -0.09 -15.65
CA ALA A 256 -14.43 0.14 -14.62
C ALA A 256 -15.08 0.37 -13.24
N PHE A 257 -14.54 -0.26 -12.20
CA PHE A 257 -14.82 0.04 -10.80
C PHE A 257 -13.58 0.67 -10.17
N MET A 258 -13.62 1.97 -9.92
CA MET A 258 -12.51 2.71 -9.34
C MET A 258 -12.73 2.95 -7.85
N VAL A 259 -11.70 2.72 -7.03
CA VAL A 259 -11.76 2.94 -5.59
C VAL A 259 -10.93 4.17 -5.22
N VAL A 260 -11.52 5.05 -4.42
CA VAL A 260 -10.86 6.22 -3.85
C VAL A 260 -11.00 6.18 -2.34
N ASN A 261 -9.88 6.20 -1.62
CA ASN A 261 -9.88 6.39 -0.18
C ASN A 261 -9.67 7.87 0.14
N CYS A 262 -10.66 8.50 0.76
CA CYS A 262 -10.67 9.94 1.00
C CYS A 262 -9.82 10.36 2.21
N ALA A 263 -9.51 9.45 3.12
CA ALA A 263 -8.72 9.71 4.32
C ALA A 263 -7.20 9.56 4.10
N ALA A 264 -6.79 8.90 3.01
CA ALA A 264 -5.40 8.49 2.79
C ALA A 264 -4.51 9.57 2.13
N MET A 265 -5.08 10.68 1.66
CA MET A 265 -4.39 11.66 0.81
C MET A 265 -4.56 13.09 1.31
N PRO A 266 -3.52 13.95 1.21
CA PRO A 266 -3.68 15.39 1.37
C PRO A 266 -4.61 15.96 0.28
N ASP A 267 -5.33 17.03 0.59
CA ASP A 267 -6.34 17.65 -0.28
C ASP A 267 -5.84 17.94 -1.71
N ASP A 268 -4.64 18.51 -1.85
CA ASP A 268 -4.07 18.85 -3.16
C ASP A 268 -3.82 17.59 -4.02
N VAL A 269 -3.40 16.50 -3.37
CA VAL A 269 -3.18 15.21 -4.03
C VAL A 269 -4.51 14.54 -4.34
N ALA A 270 -5.46 14.57 -3.40
CA ALA A 270 -6.79 14.02 -3.59
C ALA A 270 -7.52 14.71 -4.77
N GLU A 271 -7.39 16.03 -4.89
CA GLU A 271 -7.96 16.79 -5.99
C GLU A 271 -7.37 16.38 -7.34
N THR A 272 -6.04 16.31 -7.44
CA THR A 272 -5.34 15.97 -8.68
C THR A 272 -5.53 14.50 -9.07
N GLU A 273 -5.66 13.58 -8.12
CA GLU A 273 -6.01 12.18 -8.40
C GLU A 273 -7.47 12.03 -8.83
N LEU A 274 -8.42 12.72 -8.19
CA LEU A 274 -9.85 12.63 -8.52
C LEU A 274 -10.18 13.24 -9.89
N PHE A 275 -9.76 14.48 -10.10
CA PHE A 275 -10.16 15.30 -11.24
C PHE A 275 -9.08 15.40 -12.32
N GLY A 276 -7.83 15.02 -12.03
CA GLY A 276 -6.71 15.16 -12.97
C GLY A 276 -6.21 16.61 -13.08
N TYR A 277 -5.14 16.80 -13.85
CA TYR A 277 -4.55 18.11 -14.09
C TYR A 277 -4.19 18.30 -15.57
N ALA A 278 -4.26 19.54 -16.04
CA ALA A 278 -3.96 19.88 -17.42
C ALA A 278 -2.45 19.84 -17.74
N PRO A 279 -2.06 19.61 -19.01
CA PRO A 279 -0.68 19.78 -19.45
C PRO A 279 -0.16 21.19 -19.09
N GLY A 280 0.98 21.27 -18.41
CA GLY A 280 1.55 22.55 -17.97
C GLY A 280 0.93 23.15 -16.70
N ALA A 281 0.00 22.46 -16.03
CA ALA A 281 -0.52 22.89 -14.72
C ALA A 281 0.56 22.88 -13.62
N PHE A 282 1.56 22.00 -13.75
CA PHE A 282 2.70 21.92 -12.84
C PHE A 282 4.02 22.12 -13.60
N PRO A 283 4.95 22.98 -13.11
CA PRO A 283 6.23 23.26 -13.79
C PRO A 283 7.09 22.01 -14.04
N ASN A 284 6.95 20.98 -13.21
CA ASN A 284 7.75 19.75 -13.26
C ASN A 284 7.05 18.59 -13.98
N MET A 285 5.82 18.79 -14.48
CA MET A 285 5.01 17.77 -15.16
C MET A 285 4.35 18.37 -16.41
N PRO A 286 5.10 18.46 -17.53
CA PRO A 286 4.58 19.05 -18.76
C PRO A 286 3.43 18.24 -19.36
N GLU A 287 3.40 16.93 -19.11
CA GLU A 287 2.31 16.05 -19.51
C GLU A 287 1.18 16.08 -18.47
N GLY A 288 -0.05 16.35 -18.92
CA GLY A 288 -1.25 16.32 -18.07
C GLY A 288 -1.63 14.90 -17.67
N LYS A 289 -2.47 14.77 -16.63
CA LYS A 289 -2.95 13.48 -16.12
C LYS A 289 -4.47 13.44 -16.05
N LYS A 290 -5.07 12.36 -16.53
CA LYS A 290 -6.50 12.07 -16.36
C LYS A 290 -6.80 11.64 -14.93
N GLY A 291 -7.83 12.23 -14.33
CA GLY A 291 -8.31 11.86 -12.99
C GLY A 291 -9.06 10.53 -12.96
N ILE A 292 -9.26 9.99 -11.75
CA ILE A 292 -9.99 8.74 -11.50
C ILE A 292 -11.43 8.82 -12.02
N ILE A 293 -12.09 9.98 -11.86
CA ILE A 293 -13.46 10.20 -12.34
C ILE A 293 -13.52 10.09 -13.87
N GLU A 294 -12.53 10.62 -14.59
CA GLU A 294 -12.46 10.52 -16.04
C GLU A 294 -12.18 9.09 -16.51
N GLN A 295 -11.34 8.36 -15.77
CA GLN A 295 -11.01 6.96 -16.07
C GLN A 295 -12.18 6.02 -15.77
N ALA A 296 -13.10 6.42 -14.89
CA ALA A 296 -14.28 5.66 -14.52
C ALA A 296 -15.49 5.89 -15.44
N ASP A 297 -15.33 6.62 -16.55
CA ASP A 297 -16.45 6.96 -17.44
C ASP A 297 -17.21 5.72 -17.95
N GLY A 298 -18.53 5.74 -17.78
CA GLY A 298 -19.45 4.61 -17.98
C GLY A 298 -19.42 3.54 -16.89
N GLY A 299 -18.57 3.68 -15.87
CA GLY A 299 -18.36 2.74 -14.77
C GLY A 299 -18.89 3.24 -13.42
N THR A 300 -18.21 2.88 -12.35
CA THR A 300 -18.58 3.23 -10.97
C THR A 300 -17.35 3.70 -10.18
N VAL A 301 -17.51 4.76 -9.38
CA VAL A 301 -16.51 5.21 -8.41
C VAL A 301 -17.02 4.93 -7.00
N PHE A 302 -16.19 4.24 -6.23
CA PHE A 302 -16.40 3.97 -4.82
C PHE A 302 -15.53 4.90 -3.96
N PHE A 303 -16.19 5.74 -3.16
CA PHE A 303 -15.57 6.64 -2.21
C PHE A 303 -15.56 6.03 -0.81
N ASP A 304 -14.42 5.49 -0.38
CA ASP A 304 -14.24 5.00 0.99
C ASP A 304 -13.91 6.16 1.93
N GLU A 305 -14.49 6.10 3.13
CA GLU A 305 -14.38 7.13 4.17
C GLU A 305 -14.75 8.55 3.69
N ILE A 306 -15.86 8.68 2.95
CA ILE A 306 -16.33 9.97 2.39
C ILE A 306 -16.58 11.05 3.46
N SER A 307 -16.79 10.66 4.72
CA SER A 307 -16.91 11.56 5.86
C SER A 307 -15.63 12.35 6.17
N GLU A 308 -14.47 11.89 5.71
CA GLU A 308 -13.17 12.54 5.95
C GLU A 308 -12.78 13.51 4.82
N MET A 309 -13.65 13.72 3.82
CA MET A 309 -13.40 14.69 2.75
C MET A 309 -13.40 16.13 3.29
N SER A 310 -12.43 16.92 2.82
CA SER A 310 -12.39 18.35 3.14
C SER A 310 -13.54 19.13 2.50
N PRO A 311 -13.93 20.30 3.07
CA PRO A 311 -15.00 21.12 2.53
C PRO A 311 -14.81 21.53 1.06
N LEU A 312 -13.56 21.71 0.62
CA LEU A 312 -13.23 22.09 -0.76
C LEU A 312 -13.53 20.94 -1.73
N LEU A 313 -13.13 19.71 -1.37
CA LEU A 313 -13.44 18.51 -2.15
C LEU A 313 -14.94 18.23 -2.17
N GLN A 314 -15.66 18.44 -1.06
CA GLN A 314 -17.11 18.31 -0.99
C GLN A 314 -17.83 19.20 -2.02
N ILE A 315 -17.37 20.45 -2.23
CA ILE A 315 -17.95 21.37 -3.23
C ILE A 315 -17.74 20.85 -4.65
N LYS A 316 -16.54 20.35 -4.96
CA LYS A 316 -16.22 19.83 -6.30
C LYS A 316 -16.96 18.54 -6.59
N LEU A 317 -17.01 17.64 -5.61
CA LEU A 317 -17.78 16.42 -5.70
C LEU A 317 -19.26 16.74 -5.90
N LEU A 318 -19.83 17.67 -5.13
CA LEU A 318 -21.22 18.09 -5.31
C LEU A 318 -21.49 18.48 -6.77
N ARG A 319 -20.71 19.40 -7.35
CA ARG A 319 -20.87 19.81 -8.77
C ARG A 319 -20.84 18.62 -9.72
N PHE A 320 -19.92 17.69 -9.48
CA PHE A 320 -19.84 16.47 -10.27
C PHE A 320 -21.10 15.59 -10.16
N ILE A 321 -21.61 15.34 -8.94
CA ILE A 321 -22.85 14.56 -8.73
C ILE A 321 -24.07 15.28 -9.33
N GLN A 322 -24.05 16.61 -9.43
CA GLN A 322 -25.17 17.38 -9.95
C GLN A 322 -25.34 17.26 -11.46
N ASP A 323 -24.27 17.54 -12.20
CA ASP A 323 -24.32 17.75 -13.65
C ASP A 323 -23.49 16.75 -14.45
N GLY A 324 -22.75 15.85 -13.78
CA GLY A 324 -21.75 14.96 -14.40
C GLY A 324 -20.52 15.71 -14.92
N ASN A 325 -20.41 17.01 -14.63
CA ASN A 325 -19.38 17.89 -15.15
C ASN A 325 -18.34 18.22 -14.09
N PHE A 326 -17.07 18.21 -14.49
CA PHE A 326 -15.96 18.69 -13.68
C PHE A 326 -14.89 19.37 -14.55
N ARG A 327 -13.91 19.99 -13.91
CA ARG A 327 -12.75 20.61 -14.57
C ARG A 327 -11.47 20.02 -14.00
N ARG A 328 -10.45 19.84 -14.85
CA ARG A 328 -9.11 19.45 -14.39
C ARG A 328 -8.45 20.63 -13.68
N VAL A 329 -7.51 20.32 -12.78
CA VAL A 329 -6.70 21.35 -12.14
C VAL A 329 -5.90 22.11 -13.20
N GLY A 330 -6.06 23.43 -13.22
CA GLY A 330 -5.41 24.31 -14.20
C GLY A 330 -6.10 24.38 -15.57
N GLU A 331 -7.28 23.76 -15.76
CA GLU A 331 -8.05 23.81 -17.01
C GLU A 331 -9.41 24.51 -16.79
N GLU A 332 -9.81 25.39 -17.71
CA GLU A 332 -11.17 25.97 -17.69
C GLU A 332 -12.20 25.13 -18.44
N LYS A 333 -11.73 24.15 -19.23
CA LYS A 333 -12.58 23.26 -20.02
C LYS A 333 -13.33 22.30 -19.11
N GLU A 334 -14.64 22.25 -19.27
CA GLU A 334 -15.49 21.26 -18.61
C GLU A 334 -15.45 19.91 -19.33
N ILE A 335 -15.39 18.85 -18.53
CA ILE A 335 -15.41 17.46 -18.96
C ILE A 335 -16.68 16.85 -18.37
N HIS A 336 -17.50 16.27 -19.24
CA HIS A 336 -18.69 15.52 -18.86
C HIS A 336 -18.36 14.02 -18.83
N VAL A 337 -18.73 13.33 -17.75
CA VAL A 337 -18.64 11.88 -17.64
C VAL A 337 -19.85 11.30 -16.92
N ASP A 338 -20.21 10.07 -17.27
CA ASP A 338 -21.32 9.35 -16.64
C ASP A 338 -20.78 8.24 -15.74
N VAL A 339 -20.86 8.43 -14.42
CA VAL A 339 -20.28 7.51 -13.44
C VAL A 339 -21.26 7.24 -12.30
N GLY A 340 -21.46 5.97 -11.98
CA GLY A 340 -22.24 5.55 -10.82
C GLY A 340 -21.44 5.82 -9.53
N ILE A 341 -22.11 6.32 -8.49
CA ILE A 341 -21.44 6.74 -7.26
C ILE A 341 -21.84 5.81 -6.11
N ILE A 342 -20.85 5.24 -5.44
CA ILE A 342 -21.04 4.52 -4.19
C ILE A 342 -20.18 5.17 -3.11
N GLY A 343 -20.79 5.72 -2.08
CA GLY A 343 -20.10 6.28 -0.93
C GLY A 343 -20.07 5.30 0.24
N ALA A 344 -19.00 5.28 1.01
CA ALA A 344 -18.91 4.56 2.27
C ALA A 344 -18.47 5.46 3.41
N SER A 345 -19.10 5.30 4.57
CA SER A 345 -18.74 6.04 5.77
C SER A 345 -18.76 5.14 7.01
N LYS A 346 -17.82 5.40 7.93
CA LYS A 346 -17.85 4.86 9.30
C LYS A 346 -18.75 5.72 10.19
N LYS A 347 -18.63 7.03 10.08
CA LYS A 347 -19.39 8.01 10.86
C LYS A 347 -20.77 8.21 10.25
N GLU A 348 -21.74 8.56 11.07
CA GLU A 348 -23.04 8.98 10.59
C GLU A 348 -22.92 10.36 9.91
N LEU A 349 -23.24 10.43 8.62
CA LEU A 349 -23.08 11.69 7.87
C LEU A 349 -24.04 12.77 8.37
N LEU A 350 -25.23 12.38 8.86
CA LEU A 350 -26.21 13.31 9.40
C LEU A 350 -25.64 14.09 10.61
N GLU A 351 -24.97 13.40 11.54
CA GLU A 351 -24.30 14.04 12.69
C GLU A 351 -23.22 15.03 12.24
N LEU A 352 -22.47 14.71 11.17
CA LEU A 352 -21.44 15.60 10.63
C LEU A 352 -22.04 16.83 9.92
N VAL A 353 -23.24 16.70 9.37
CA VAL A 353 -24.01 17.84 8.83
C VAL A 353 -24.44 18.77 9.96
N GLU A 354 -24.96 18.22 11.06
CA GLU A 354 -25.35 19.02 12.25
C GLU A 354 -24.15 19.74 12.88
N GLN A 355 -22.96 19.14 12.82
CA GLN A 355 -21.70 19.75 13.29
C GLN A 355 -21.11 20.78 12.30
N GLY A 356 -21.68 20.92 11.09
CA GLY A 356 -21.19 21.81 10.04
C GLY A 356 -19.89 21.36 9.37
N VAL A 357 -19.48 20.10 9.56
CA VAL A 357 -18.27 19.50 8.97
C VAL A 357 -18.55 18.93 7.57
N PHE A 358 -19.77 18.43 7.37
CA PHE A 358 -20.23 17.89 6.10
C PHE A 358 -21.37 18.74 5.54
N ARG A 359 -21.39 18.97 4.23
CA ARG A 359 -22.44 19.79 3.62
C ARG A 359 -23.75 19.02 3.49
N GLU A 360 -24.84 19.69 3.88
CA GLU A 360 -26.20 19.16 3.79
C GLU A 360 -26.61 18.84 2.34
N ASP A 361 -26.26 19.69 1.38
CA ASP A 361 -26.58 19.50 -0.04
C ASP A 361 -25.93 18.26 -0.65
N LEU A 362 -24.67 17.98 -0.30
CA LEU A 362 -23.95 16.79 -0.70
C LEU A 362 -24.53 15.53 -0.04
N TYR A 363 -24.92 15.61 1.25
CA TYR A 363 -25.53 14.49 1.95
C TYR A 363 -26.79 13.99 1.26
N TYR A 364 -27.73 14.87 0.92
CA TYR A 364 -28.98 14.46 0.25
C TYR A 364 -28.76 13.90 -1.16
N ARG A 365 -27.69 14.32 -1.86
CA ARG A 365 -27.30 13.80 -3.18
C ARG A 365 -26.63 12.41 -3.10
N LEU A 366 -25.94 12.12 -2.00
CA LEU A 366 -25.31 10.83 -1.75
C LEU A 366 -26.30 9.82 -1.16
N ASN A 367 -27.14 10.26 -0.23
CA ASN A 367 -28.08 9.43 0.51
C ASN A 367 -29.41 9.21 -0.24
N VAL A 368 -29.33 8.84 -1.52
CA VAL A 368 -30.51 8.48 -2.33
C VAL A 368 -30.90 7.03 -2.04
N LEU A 369 -29.93 6.12 -2.09
CA LEU A 369 -30.06 4.75 -1.64
C LEU A 369 -29.16 4.55 -0.42
N PHE A 370 -29.63 3.82 0.59
CA PHE A 370 -28.92 3.65 1.85
C PHE A 370 -28.83 2.17 2.24
N LEU A 371 -27.64 1.75 2.67
CA LEU A 371 -27.38 0.43 3.24
C LEU A 371 -26.53 0.56 4.50
N GLU A 372 -26.98 -0.03 5.59
CA GLU A 372 -26.23 -0.08 6.84
C GLU A 372 -25.74 -1.49 7.12
N ILE A 373 -24.42 -1.68 7.23
CA ILE A 373 -23.81 -2.96 7.57
C ILE A 373 -23.69 -3.10 9.09
N PRO A 374 -24.48 -3.99 9.74
CA PRO A 374 -24.40 -4.15 11.19
C PRO A 374 -23.03 -4.73 11.59
N PRO A 375 -22.45 -4.28 12.71
CA PRO A 375 -21.17 -4.79 13.20
C PRO A 375 -21.28 -6.26 13.61
N LEU A 376 -20.15 -6.96 13.68
CA LEU A 376 -20.07 -8.41 13.92
C LEU A 376 -20.69 -8.81 15.27
N ARG A 377 -20.62 -7.93 16.29
CA ARG A 377 -21.26 -8.12 17.60
C ARG A 377 -22.79 -8.23 17.55
N GLU A 378 -23.44 -7.65 16.55
CA GLU A 378 -24.91 -7.74 16.38
C GLU A 378 -25.35 -8.97 15.58
N ARG A 379 -24.39 -9.78 15.11
CA ARG A 379 -24.62 -10.97 14.29
C ARG A 379 -23.76 -12.15 14.77
N PRO A 380 -23.85 -12.54 16.05
CA PRO A 380 -22.98 -13.58 16.63
C PRO A 380 -23.12 -14.94 15.94
N SER A 381 -24.28 -15.23 15.33
CA SER A 381 -24.51 -16.45 14.54
C SER A 381 -23.57 -16.54 13.32
N ASP A 382 -23.13 -15.40 12.77
CA ASP A 382 -22.27 -15.35 11.59
C ASP A 382 -20.81 -15.62 11.93
N ILE A 383 -20.40 -15.39 13.18
CA ILE A 383 -19.00 -15.53 13.61
C ILE A 383 -18.48 -16.94 13.34
N ALA A 384 -19.25 -17.98 13.70
CA ALA A 384 -18.83 -19.36 13.49
C ALA A 384 -18.69 -19.70 11.99
N THR A 385 -19.64 -19.24 11.17
CA THR A 385 -19.63 -19.52 9.72
C THR A 385 -18.48 -18.79 9.03
N LEU A 386 -18.25 -17.53 9.39
CA LEU A 386 -17.12 -16.73 8.89
C LEU A 386 -15.79 -17.30 9.34
N PHE A 387 -15.70 -17.76 10.58
CA PHE A 387 -14.50 -18.38 11.12
C PHE A 387 -14.14 -19.65 10.34
N GLU A 388 -15.10 -20.56 10.11
CA GLU A 388 -14.90 -21.76 9.28
C GLU A 388 -14.44 -21.42 7.87
N PHE A 389 -15.06 -20.42 7.25
CA PHE A 389 -14.68 -19.94 5.92
C PHE A 389 -13.23 -19.45 5.91
N PHE A 390 -12.82 -18.62 6.89
CA PHE A 390 -11.45 -18.14 6.98
C PHE A 390 -10.45 -19.25 7.29
N VAL A 391 -10.79 -20.23 8.14
CA VAL A 391 -9.91 -21.38 8.39
C VAL A 391 -9.70 -22.15 7.08
N ALA A 392 -10.76 -22.47 6.34
CA ALA A 392 -10.64 -23.20 5.08
C ALA A 392 -9.82 -22.43 4.04
N GLN A 393 -10.07 -21.11 3.91
CA GLN A 393 -9.33 -20.23 3.02
C GLN A 393 -7.83 -20.16 3.39
N LEU A 394 -7.53 -19.87 4.66
CA LEU A 394 -6.17 -19.67 5.13
C LEU A 394 -5.38 -20.98 5.18
N CYS A 395 -6.01 -22.12 5.44
CA CYS A 395 -5.35 -23.42 5.36
C CYS A 395 -4.88 -23.72 3.94
N LYS A 396 -5.70 -23.37 2.93
CA LYS A 396 -5.33 -23.50 1.53
C LYS A 396 -4.20 -22.54 1.15
N GLU A 397 -4.27 -21.28 1.59
CA GLU A 397 -3.22 -20.27 1.32
C GLU A 397 -1.87 -20.64 1.97
N LEU A 398 -1.89 -21.16 3.21
CA LEU A 398 -0.69 -21.55 3.95
C LEU A 398 -0.21 -22.98 3.64
N SER A 399 -0.93 -23.72 2.78
CA SER A 399 -0.65 -25.15 2.48
C SER A 399 -0.59 -26.04 3.73
N ILE A 400 -1.45 -25.78 4.72
CA ILE A 400 -1.56 -26.55 5.97
C ILE A 400 -2.84 -27.40 5.99
N VAL A 401 -2.81 -28.52 6.71
CA VAL A 401 -4.00 -29.36 6.91
C VAL A 401 -4.94 -28.66 7.89
N LYS A 402 -6.26 -28.74 7.63
CA LYS A 402 -7.28 -28.16 8.52
C LYS A 402 -7.09 -28.70 9.95
N PRO A 403 -6.88 -27.83 10.96
CA PRO A 403 -6.70 -28.28 12.34
C PRO A 403 -8.02 -28.75 12.95
N SER A 404 -7.92 -29.53 14.03
CA SER A 404 -9.05 -29.82 14.90
C SER A 404 -9.38 -28.61 15.76
N ILE A 405 -10.66 -28.23 15.81
CA ILE A 405 -11.15 -27.05 16.51
C ILE A 405 -12.11 -27.53 17.61
N SER A 406 -11.88 -27.10 18.86
CA SER A 406 -12.74 -27.41 20.00
C SER A 406 -13.97 -26.50 20.07
N GLU A 407 -15.10 -26.98 20.62
CA GLU A 407 -16.33 -26.16 20.79
C GLU A 407 -16.06 -24.88 21.62
N GLU A 408 -15.17 -24.95 22.61
CA GLU A 408 -14.75 -23.83 23.46
C GLU A 408 -14.21 -22.64 22.66
N VAL A 409 -13.59 -22.88 21.50
CA VAL A 409 -13.12 -21.82 20.60
C VAL A 409 -14.28 -21.07 19.98
N TYR A 410 -15.32 -21.77 19.52
CA TYR A 410 -16.48 -21.10 18.94
C TYR A 410 -17.22 -20.27 19.99
N GLU A 411 -17.37 -20.78 21.21
CA GLU A 411 -17.95 -20.01 22.32
C GLU A 411 -17.12 -18.78 22.66
N TYR A 412 -15.80 -18.93 22.76
CA TYR A 412 -14.87 -17.83 23.01
C TYR A 412 -14.98 -16.74 21.93
N LEU A 413 -14.94 -17.12 20.64
CA LEU A 413 -15.07 -16.19 19.53
C LEU A 413 -16.44 -15.51 19.49
N ARG A 414 -17.54 -16.21 19.84
CA ARG A 414 -18.89 -15.62 19.93
C ARG A 414 -19.02 -14.60 21.07
N SER A 415 -18.29 -14.80 22.17
CA SER A 415 -18.35 -13.93 23.35
C SER A 415 -17.58 -12.60 23.18
N TYR A 416 -16.70 -12.51 22.17
CA TYR A 416 -15.88 -11.32 21.94
C TYR A 416 -16.63 -10.26 21.13
N SER A 417 -16.39 -8.98 21.43
CA SER A 417 -17.10 -7.85 20.81
C SER A 417 -16.62 -7.48 19.40
N TRP A 418 -15.45 -7.95 19.00
CA TRP A 418 -14.84 -7.72 17.68
C TRP A 418 -14.83 -6.23 17.24
N PRO A 419 -14.11 -5.34 17.94
CA PRO A 419 -14.03 -3.93 17.57
C PRO A 419 -13.49 -3.68 16.15
N GLY A 420 -12.69 -4.59 15.59
CA GLY A 420 -12.25 -4.55 14.19
C GLY A 420 -13.03 -5.46 13.24
N ASN A 421 -14.22 -5.92 13.66
CA ASN A 421 -15.18 -6.71 12.88
C ASN A 421 -14.53 -7.90 12.13
N VAL A 422 -14.91 -8.11 10.87
CA VAL A 422 -14.46 -9.23 10.03
C VAL A 422 -12.95 -9.18 9.77
N ARG A 423 -12.37 -7.97 9.65
CA ARG A 423 -10.91 -7.78 9.46
C ARG A 423 -10.11 -8.27 10.66
N GLN A 424 -10.60 -8.00 11.88
CA GLN A 424 -9.98 -8.49 13.10
C GLN A 424 -10.16 -10.00 13.24
N LEU A 425 -11.34 -10.53 12.92
CA LEU A 425 -11.58 -11.98 12.93
C LEU A 425 -10.60 -12.70 11.99
N LYS A 426 -10.50 -12.29 10.72
CA LYS A 426 -9.55 -12.88 9.75
C LYS A 426 -8.10 -12.81 10.24
N SER A 427 -7.67 -11.64 10.72
CA SER A 427 -6.30 -11.44 11.22
C SER A 427 -6.01 -12.30 12.46
N SER A 428 -6.99 -12.48 13.34
CA SER A 428 -6.85 -13.27 14.56
C SER A 428 -6.81 -14.77 14.23
N THR A 429 -7.64 -15.23 13.29
CA THR A 429 -7.58 -16.60 12.77
C THR A 429 -6.23 -16.90 12.12
N LEU A 430 -5.71 -15.98 11.30
CA LEU A 430 -4.39 -16.14 10.69
C LEU A 430 -3.29 -16.31 11.75
N LYS A 431 -3.28 -15.44 12.77
CA LYS A 431 -2.31 -15.54 13.88
C LYS A 431 -2.47 -16.85 14.66
N ALA A 432 -3.70 -17.29 14.91
CA ALA A 432 -3.95 -18.54 15.60
C ALA A 432 -3.43 -19.74 14.79
N LEU A 433 -3.62 -19.75 13.46
CA LEU A 433 -3.12 -20.80 12.57
C LEU A 433 -1.60 -20.83 12.45
N THR A 434 -0.90 -19.69 12.59
CA THR A 434 0.57 -19.67 12.55
C THR A 434 1.23 -20.00 13.88
N GLN A 435 0.48 -19.89 14.99
CA GLN A 435 0.95 -20.20 16.34
C GLN A 435 0.52 -21.59 16.84
N MET A 436 -0.32 -22.29 16.09
CA MET A 436 -0.81 -23.60 16.50
C MET A 436 0.31 -24.64 16.54
N ASP A 437 0.35 -25.42 17.62
CA ASP A 437 1.19 -26.60 17.73
C ASP A 437 0.32 -27.86 17.53
N ARG A 438 0.84 -28.87 16.81
CA ARG A 438 0.23 -30.21 16.67
C ARG A 438 -1.18 -30.26 16.02
N ASN A 439 -1.48 -29.37 15.07
CA ASN A 439 -2.75 -29.36 14.31
C ASN A 439 -4.02 -29.26 15.18
N GLN A 440 -3.92 -28.70 16.39
CA GLN A 440 -5.07 -28.41 17.25
C GLN A 440 -5.14 -26.91 17.52
N LEU A 441 -6.35 -26.36 17.38
CA LEU A 441 -6.59 -24.94 17.52
C LEU A 441 -7.42 -24.71 18.79
N GLU A 442 -6.73 -24.22 19.82
CA GLU A 442 -7.27 -23.87 21.14
C GLU A 442 -7.51 -22.35 21.29
N THR A 443 -8.24 -21.97 22.35
CA THR A 443 -8.56 -20.56 22.69
C THR A 443 -7.31 -19.72 22.98
N SER A 444 -6.26 -20.35 23.51
CA SER A 444 -4.98 -19.72 23.87
C SER A 444 -4.24 -19.11 22.67
N HIS A 445 -4.43 -19.65 21.47
CA HIS A 445 -3.80 -19.15 20.24
C HIS A 445 -4.43 -17.83 19.74
N PHE A 446 -5.66 -17.52 20.18
CA PHE A 446 -6.28 -16.24 19.90
C PHE A 446 -5.79 -15.22 20.93
N MET A 447 -4.66 -14.57 20.63
CA MET A 447 -4.13 -13.44 21.40
C MET A 447 -5.00 -12.17 21.23
N LEU A 448 -6.30 -12.27 21.54
CA LEU A 448 -7.21 -11.14 21.48
C LEU A 448 -6.89 -10.18 22.64
N PRO A 449 -6.76 -8.86 22.36
CA PRO A 449 -6.64 -7.88 23.43
C PRO A 449 -7.81 -8.06 24.39
N ILE A 450 -7.51 -8.18 25.68
CA ILE A 450 -8.52 -8.11 26.72
C ILE A 450 -9.19 -6.76 26.52
N SER A 451 -10.40 -6.77 25.98
CA SER A 451 -11.16 -5.54 25.88
C SER A 451 -11.38 -5.08 27.32
N GLU A 452 -10.88 -3.90 27.67
CA GLU A 452 -11.18 -3.22 28.93
C GLU A 452 -12.68 -2.94 29.10
N ALA A 453 -13.53 -3.39 28.15
CA ALA A 453 -14.96 -3.61 28.31
C ALA A 453 -15.33 -4.80 29.22
N LYS A 454 -14.38 -5.47 29.88
CA LYS A 454 -14.65 -6.20 31.14
C LYS A 454 -14.46 -5.28 32.35
N THR A 455 -15.12 -4.13 32.34
CA THR A 455 -15.53 -3.49 33.59
C THR A 455 -16.95 -3.96 33.86
N VAL A 456 -17.06 -5.04 34.64
CA VAL A 456 -18.29 -5.60 35.19
C VAL A 456 -19.27 -6.12 34.13
N SER A 457 -19.30 -7.45 33.97
CA SER A 457 -20.54 -8.12 33.61
C SER A 457 -21.60 -7.63 34.61
N MET A 458 -22.54 -6.80 34.16
CA MET A 458 -23.87 -6.73 34.73
C MET A 458 -24.48 -8.13 34.58
N MET A 459 -24.08 -9.04 35.46
CA MET A 459 -24.87 -10.22 35.75
C MET A 459 -26.16 -9.70 36.38
N ASP A 460 -27.26 -9.83 35.65
CA ASP A 460 -28.66 -9.75 36.08
C ASP A 460 -28.89 -8.95 37.38
N ILE A 461 -28.79 -7.63 37.31
CA ILE A 461 -29.39 -6.79 38.35
C ILE A 461 -30.89 -6.87 38.11
N ASN A 462 -31.59 -7.68 38.89
CA ASN A 462 -33.03 -7.64 38.92
C ASN A 462 -33.44 -6.29 39.55
N VAL A 463 -33.87 -5.34 38.71
CA VAL A 463 -34.20 -3.96 39.13
C VAL A 463 -35.66 -3.84 39.59
N ASP A 464 -36.38 -4.96 39.70
CA ASP A 464 -37.73 -4.97 40.26
C ASP A 464 -37.68 -4.90 41.79
N GLY A 465 -38.01 -3.71 42.34
CA GLY A 465 -38.11 -3.47 43.78
C GLY A 465 -37.82 -2.04 44.19
N THR A 466 -37.86 -1.78 45.49
CA THR A 466 -37.42 -0.50 46.06
C THR A 466 -35.89 -0.43 46.12
N LEU A 467 -35.32 0.79 46.13
CA LEU A 467 -33.86 1.01 46.13
C LEU A 467 -33.15 0.27 47.28
N ASP A 468 -33.81 0.15 48.44
CA ASP A 468 -33.27 -0.55 49.61
C ASP A 468 -33.19 -2.08 49.39
N GLU A 469 -34.15 -2.66 48.66
CA GLU A 469 -34.17 -4.09 48.30
C GLU A 469 -33.11 -4.42 47.24
N ILE A 470 -32.94 -3.53 46.25
CA ILE A 470 -31.91 -3.65 45.22
C ILE A 470 -30.52 -3.56 45.86
N MET A 471 -30.28 -2.62 46.79
CA MET A 471 -29.00 -2.54 47.50
C MET A 471 -28.74 -3.79 48.35
N LYS A 472 -29.73 -4.29 49.10
CA LYS A 472 -29.56 -5.49 49.94
C LYS A 472 -29.25 -6.75 49.13
N SER A 473 -29.90 -6.94 47.98
CA SER A 473 -29.64 -8.08 47.10
C SER A 473 -28.23 -8.04 46.51
N TYR A 474 -27.79 -6.86 46.08
CA TYR A 474 -26.44 -6.65 45.55
C TYR A 474 -25.36 -6.85 46.63
N GLU A 475 -25.59 -6.33 47.83
CA GLU A 475 -24.68 -6.54 48.97
C GLU A 475 -24.59 -8.01 49.37
N SER A 476 -25.71 -8.75 49.40
CA SER A 476 -25.73 -10.19 49.69
C SER A 476 -24.95 -10.99 48.64
N MET A 477 -25.10 -10.66 47.35
CA MET A 477 -24.40 -11.33 46.25
C MET A 477 -22.88 -11.11 46.32
N ILE A 478 -22.44 -9.87 46.54
CA ILE A 478 -21.03 -9.52 46.71
C ILE A 478 -20.44 -10.26 47.92
N LEU A 479 -21.14 -10.26 49.06
CA LEU A 479 -20.68 -10.93 50.27
C LEU A 479 -20.62 -12.46 50.09
N THR A 480 -21.56 -13.06 49.35
CA THR A 480 -21.57 -14.51 49.05
C THR A 480 -20.39 -14.89 48.17
N GLY A 481 -20.12 -14.13 47.10
CA GLY A 481 -18.98 -14.37 46.22
C GLY A 481 -17.64 -14.25 46.94
N LEU A 482 -17.49 -13.21 47.78
CA LEU A 482 -16.25 -12.97 48.53
C LEU A 482 -16.06 -13.92 49.72
N TYR A 483 -17.14 -14.54 50.24
CA TYR A 483 -17.03 -15.52 51.32
C TYR A 483 -16.33 -16.81 50.87
N GLY A 484 -16.39 -17.15 49.58
CA GLY A 484 -15.68 -18.29 49.01
C GLY A 484 -14.16 -18.21 49.22
N ASP A 485 -13.58 -17.04 48.96
CA ASP A 485 -12.14 -16.80 49.11
C ASP A 485 -11.74 -16.40 50.54
N PHE A 486 -12.67 -15.83 51.31
CA PHE A 486 -12.41 -15.29 52.65
C PHE A 486 -13.48 -15.74 53.68
N PRO A 487 -13.44 -16.99 54.17
CA PRO A 487 -14.49 -17.57 55.03
C PRO A 487 -14.56 -17.01 56.47
N SER A 488 -13.92 -15.87 56.75
CA SER A 488 -13.89 -15.23 58.07
C SER A 488 -14.33 -13.78 57.97
N SER A 489 -15.31 -13.39 58.79
CA SER A 489 -15.82 -12.01 58.91
C SER A 489 -14.71 -10.97 59.08
N ARG A 490 -13.65 -11.27 59.85
CA ARG A 490 -12.49 -10.38 60.05
C ARG A 490 -11.66 -10.17 58.78
N LYS A 491 -11.52 -11.20 57.93
CA LYS A 491 -10.74 -11.13 56.68
C LYS A 491 -11.52 -10.37 55.61
N LEU A 492 -12.82 -10.65 55.48
CA LEU A 492 -13.76 -9.89 54.65
C LEU A 492 -13.79 -8.41 55.02
N ALA A 493 -13.88 -8.08 56.32
CA ALA A 493 -13.90 -6.71 56.81
C ALA A 493 -12.62 -5.95 56.47
N LYS A 494 -11.46 -6.60 56.62
CA LYS A 494 -10.16 -6.02 56.23
C LYS A 494 -10.05 -5.78 54.73
N ARG A 495 -10.61 -6.67 53.89
CA ARG A 495 -10.58 -6.54 52.43
C ARG A 495 -11.51 -5.45 51.91
N LEU A 496 -12.68 -5.32 52.51
CA LEU A 496 -13.73 -4.37 52.15
C LEU A 496 -13.58 -3.01 52.84
N GLY A 497 -12.61 -2.85 53.75
CA GLY A 497 -12.31 -1.58 54.41
C GLY A 497 -13.37 -1.11 55.41
N VAL A 498 -14.18 -2.03 55.94
CA VAL A 498 -15.30 -1.74 56.85
C VAL A 498 -15.11 -2.43 58.21
N SER A 499 -15.87 -2.00 59.22
CA SER A 499 -15.75 -2.58 60.55
C SER A 499 -16.16 -4.06 60.56
N HIS A 500 -15.45 -4.86 61.36
CA HIS A 500 -15.77 -6.27 61.54
C HIS A 500 -17.21 -6.50 62.04
N THR A 501 -17.72 -5.59 62.87
CA THR A 501 -19.09 -5.67 63.40
C THR A 501 -20.14 -5.40 62.32
N ALA A 502 -19.88 -4.48 61.38
CA ALA A 502 -20.79 -4.21 60.27
C ALA A 502 -20.90 -5.42 59.32
N ILE A 503 -19.77 -6.04 58.94
CA ILE A 503 -19.80 -7.25 58.10
C ILE A 503 -20.41 -8.44 58.84
N ALA A 504 -20.11 -8.61 60.12
CA ALA A 504 -20.69 -9.70 60.91
C ALA A 504 -22.22 -9.59 61.01
N ASN A 505 -22.76 -8.38 61.13
CA ASN A 505 -24.20 -8.14 61.12
C ASN A 505 -24.79 -8.40 59.73
N LYS A 506 -24.18 -7.88 58.65
CA LYS A 506 -24.65 -8.10 57.28
C LYS A 506 -24.62 -9.59 56.87
N LEU A 507 -23.56 -10.32 57.21
CA LEU A 507 -23.50 -11.77 56.97
C LEU A 507 -24.60 -12.54 57.73
N ARG A 508 -24.96 -12.09 58.94
CA ARG A 508 -26.05 -12.67 59.72
C ARG A 508 -27.42 -12.36 59.12
N ASP A 509 -27.62 -11.12 58.69
CA ASP A 509 -28.88 -10.66 58.08
C ASP A 509 -29.14 -11.36 56.73
N TYR A 510 -28.09 -11.67 55.98
CA TYR A 510 -28.17 -12.39 54.69
C TYR A 510 -28.03 -13.92 54.81
N GLY A 511 -27.85 -14.47 56.02
CA GLY A 511 -27.76 -15.92 56.24
C GLY A 511 -26.48 -16.58 55.71
N ILE A 512 -25.44 -15.81 55.40
CA ILE A 512 -24.19 -16.30 54.82
C ILE A 512 -23.26 -16.75 55.96
N GLY A 513 -22.89 -18.04 55.96
CA GLY A 513 -21.95 -18.60 56.94
C GLY A 513 -22.57 -19.22 58.21
N LYS A 514 -23.87 -19.55 58.22
CA LYS A 514 -24.45 -20.42 59.27
C LYS A 514 -24.27 -21.90 58.92
N LYS A 515 -23.39 -22.57 59.67
CA LYS A 515 -23.65 -23.92 60.17
C LYS A 515 -23.72 -23.85 61.68
#